data_AF-A0A919N5R4-F1
#
_entry.id   AF-A0A919N5R4-F1
#
_cell.length_a   1.000
_cell.length_b   1.000
_cell.length_c   1.000
_cell.angle_alpha   90.00
_cell.angle_beta   90.00
_cell.angle_gamma   90.00
#
_symmetry.space_group_name_H-M   'P 1'
#
loop_
_entity.id
_entity.type
_entity.pdbx_description
1 polymer ?
#
loop_
_entity_poly.entity_id
_entity_poly.type
_entity_poly.pdbx_seq_one_letter_code
_entity_poly.pdbx_strand_id
1 'polypeptide(L)' 'MKTAARARCRVGLITRSAYEENPPRVEYRLTPLGRSLLTLVDAGRAWCAEHLDDLVAAREAFADRA' A
#
# COMPACT_ATOMS: atom_id res chain seq x y z
N MET A 1 3.11 -19.10 -33.15
CA MET A 1 4.02 -18.15 -32.48
C MET A 1 3.22 -16.88 -32.15
N LYS A 2 2.60 -16.81 -30.97
CA LYS A 2 1.93 -15.59 -30.49
C LYS A 2 2.92 -14.86 -29.57
N THR A 3 3.44 -13.75 -30.05
CA THR A 3 4.25 -12.81 -29.26
C THR A 3 3.38 -12.27 -28.12
N ALA A 4 3.74 -12.58 -26.87
CA ALA A 4 2.96 -12.15 -25.70
C ALA A 4 2.90 -10.62 -25.61
N ALA A 5 1.71 -10.06 -25.83
CA ALA A 5 1.47 -8.63 -25.77
C ALA A 5 1.38 -8.19 -24.30
N ARG A 6 2.40 -7.48 -23.82
CA ARG A 6 2.46 -6.95 -22.46
C ARG A 6 1.59 -5.70 -22.33
N ALA A 7 0.38 -5.82 -21.79
CA ALA A 7 -0.39 -4.65 -21.36
C ALA A 7 0.13 -4.14 -20.00
N ARG A 8 0.75 -2.96 -19.98
CA ARG A 8 1.24 -2.31 -18.76
C ARG A 8 0.38 -1.08 -18.46
N CYS A 9 -0.54 -1.20 -17.49
CA CYS A 9 -1.17 -0.02 -16.90
C CYS A 9 -0.20 0.63 -15.90
N ARG A 10 0.19 1.88 -16.15
CA ARG A 10 0.87 2.72 -15.17
C ARG A 10 -0.18 3.45 -14.34
N VAL A 11 -0.48 2.94 -13.15
CA VAL A 11 -1.07 3.78 -12.09
C VAL A 11 0.10 4.21 -11.20
N GLY A 12 0.11 5.47 -10.74
CA GLY A 12 1.31 6.14 -10.21
C GLY A 12 2.12 5.37 -9.16
N LEU A 13 1.46 4.54 -8.35
CA LEU A 13 2.08 3.79 -7.24
C LEU A 13 2.29 2.30 -7.54
N ILE A 14 1.48 1.70 -8.42
CA ILE A 14 1.50 0.26 -8.69
C ILE A 14 1.48 0.02 -10.19
N THR A 15 2.41 -0.82 -10.64
CA THR A 15 2.41 -1.38 -11.99
C THR A 15 1.74 -2.74 -11.98
N ARG A 16 0.78 -2.92 -12.89
CA ARG A 16 0.15 -4.22 -13.18
C ARG A 16 0.74 -4.79 -14.48
N SER A 17 1.24 -6.02 -14.42
CA SER A 17 1.68 -6.79 -15.60
C SER A 17 0.85 -8.06 -15.73
N ALA A 18 0.09 -8.19 -16.81
CA ALA A 18 -0.61 -9.42 -17.16
C ALA A 18 0.26 -10.27 -18.09
N TYR A 19 0.30 -11.57 -17.86
CA TYR A 19 1.00 -12.53 -18.71
C TYR A 19 -0.01 -13.53 -19.27
N GLU A 20 -0.10 -13.57 -20.59
CA GLU A 20 -0.90 -14.55 -21.32
C GLU A 20 -0.17 -15.90 -21.38
N GLU A 21 -0.12 -16.59 -20.24
CA GLU A 21 0.33 -17.97 -20.14
C GLU A 21 -0.80 -18.87 -19.63
N ASN A 22 -0.63 -20.20 -19.71
CA ASN A 22 -1.59 -21.15 -19.18
C ASN A 22 -0.97 -21.81 -17.94
N PRO A 23 -1.42 -21.50 -16.71
CA PRO A 23 -2.54 -20.64 -16.32
C PRO A 23 -2.21 -19.12 -16.33
N PRO A 24 -3.17 -18.23 -16.60
CA PRO A 24 -2.90 -16.79 -16.71
C PRO A 24 -2.45 -16.21 -15.36
N ARG A 25 -1.30 -15.51 -15.34
CA ARG A 25 -0.78 -14.83 -14.14
C ARG A 25 -0.85 -13.31 -14.26
N VAL A 26 -1.07 -12.65 -13.13
CA VAL A 26 -1.01 -11.19 -13.00
C VAL A 26 -0.04 -10.83 -11.89
N GLU A 27 0.97 -10.02 -12.21
CA GLU A 27 1.94 -9.53 -11.24
C GLU A 27 1.67 -8.05 -10.91
N TYR A 28 1.69 -7.74 -9.62
CA TYR A 28 1.62 -6.38 -9.10
C TYR A 28 2.98 -5.99 -8.52
N ARG A 29 3.48 -4.82 -8.91
CA ARG A 29 4.77 -4.31 -8.42
C ARG A 29 4.64 -2.85 -8.05
N LEU A 30 5.20 -2.47 -6.90
CA LEU A 30 5.36 -1.06 -6.55
C LEU A 30 6.29 -0.36 -7.55
N THR A 31 5.87 0.82 -8.00
CA THR A 31 6.71 1.76 -8.75
C THR A 31 7.75 2.38 -7.80
N PRO A 32 8.80 3.05 -8.32
CA PRO A 32 9.69 3.84 -7.47
C PRO A 32 8.93 4.85 -6.59
N LEU A 33 7.90 5.51 -7.14
CA LEU A 33 7.02 6.41 -6.40
C LEU A 33 6.17 5.67 -5.35
N GLY A 34 5.67 4.47 -5.66
CA GLY A 34 4.99 3.62 -4.68
C GLY A 34 5.89 3.18 -3.54
N ARG A 35 7.19 3.00 -3.79
CA ARG A 35 8.16 2.68 -2.74
C ARG A 35 8.48 3.88 -1.86
N SER A 36 8.58 5.10 -2.41
CA SER A 36 8.80 6.29 -1.57
C SER A 36 7.64 6.57 -0.62
N LEU A 37 6.42 6.15 -0.96
CA LEU A 37 5.28 6.23 -0.05
C LEU A 37 5.43 5.30 1.17
N LEU A 38 6.15 4.17 1.05
CA LEU A 38 6.37 3.27 2.19
C LEU A 38 7.10 3.97 3.32
N THR A 39 8.05 4.85 3.03
CA THR A 39 8.75 5.65 4.05
C THR A 39 7.79 6.50 4.89
N LEU A 40 6.77 7.12 4.26
CA LEU A 40 5.75 7.89 4.97
C LEU A 40 4.83 6.98 5.81
N VAL A 41 4.46 5.82 5.25
CA VAL A 41 3.66 4.83 5.98
C VAL A 41 4.42 4.32 7.21
N ASP A 42 5.71 4.04 7.07
CA ASP A 42 6.56 3.57 8.16
C ASP A 42 6.75 4.65 9.23
N ALA A 43 6.93 5.92 8.84
CA ALA A 43 6.97 7.03 9.78
C ALA A 43 5.66 7.18 10.56
N GLY A 44 4.52 7.09 9.86
CA GLY A 44 3.20 7.09 10.51
C GLY A 44 3.01 5.91 11.45
N ARG A 45 3.46 4.71 11.06
CA ARG A 45 3.43 3.52 11.93
C ARG A 45 4.29 3.70 13.17
N ALA A 46 5.50 4.25 13.04
CA ALA A 46 6.39 4.48 14.16
C ALA A 46 5.77 5.47 15.16
N TRP A 47 5.25 6.58 14.68
CA TRP A 47 4.56 7.57 15.52
C TRP A 47 3.32 6.98 16.19
N CYS A 48 2.48 6.24 15.45
CA CYS A 48 1.31 5.57 16.02
C CYS A 48 1.71 4.54 17.08
N ALA A 49 2.82 3.82 16.91
CA ALA A 49 3.31 2.87 17.91
C ALA A 49 3.79 3.57 19.19
N GLU A 50 4.38 4.76 19.07
CA GLU A 50 4.82 5.57 20.21
C GLU A 50 3.65 6.20 20.98
N HIS A 51 2.60 6.61 20.27
CA HIS A 51 1.46 7.35 20.85
C HIS A 51 0.16 6.55 20.96
N LEU A 52 0.22 5.22 20.78
CA LEU A 52 -0.99 4.41 20.79
C LEU A 52 -1.73 4.52 22.12
N ASP A 53 -1.00 4.46 23.22
CA ASP A 53 -1.57 4.53 24.57
C ASP A 53 -2.20 5.91 24.84
N ASP A 54 -1.51 6.99 24.43
CA ASP A 54 -2.02 8.36 24.53
C ASP A 54 -3.32 8.53 23.72
N LEU A 55 -3.38 7.95 22.51
CA LEU A 55 -4.57 7.98 21.66
C LEU A 55 -5.73 7.19 22.26
N VAL A 56 -5.46 6.03 22.87
CA VAL A 56 -6.48 5.23 23.56
C VAL A 56 -7.01 5.99 24.77
N ALA A 57 -6.13 6.52 25.62
CA ALA A 57 -6.52 7.31 26.79
C ALA A 57 -7.31 8.56 26.41
N ALA A 58 -6.90 9.27 25.34
CA ALA A 58 -7.64 10.40 24.81
C ALA A 58 -9.03 9.97 24.33
N ARG A 59 -9.14 8.84 23.64
CA ARG A 59 -10.43 8.33 23.14
C ARG A 59 -11.39 7.96 24.27
N GLU A 60 -10.90 7.34 25.33
CA GLU A 60 -11.69 7.02 26.53
C GLU A 60 -12.13 8.30 27.25
N ALA A 61 -11.22 9.26 27.45
CA ALA A 61 -11.55 10.53 28.08
C ALA A 61 -12.57 11.36 27.30
N PHE A 62 -12.61 11.25 25.96
CA PHE A 62 -13.66 11.86 25.15
C PHE A 62 -14.99 11.11 25.25
N ALA A 63 -14.97 9.77 25.31
CA ALA A 63 -16.17 8.96 25.46
C ALA A 63 -16.85 9.18 26.82
N ASP A 64 -16.08 9.33 27.90
CA ASP A 64 -16.60 9.59 29.26
C ASP A 64 -17.19 11.00 29.42
N ARG A 65 -16.90 11.92 28.49
CA ARG A 65 -17.43 13.29 28.47
C ARG A 65 -18.70 13.45 27.61
N ALA A 66 -19.09 12.43 26.85
CA ALA A 66 -20.23 12.44 25.95
C ALA A 66 -21.47 11.81 26.60
#